data_AF-A0A640QLU3-F1
#
_entry.id   AF-A0A640QLU3-F1
#
_cell.length_a   1.000
_cell.length_b   1.000
_cell.length_c   1.000
_cell.angle_alpha   90.00
_cell.angle_beta   90.00
_cell.angle_gamma   90.00
#
_symmetry.space_group_name_H-M   'P 1'
#
loop_
_entity.id
_entity.type
_entity.pdbx_description
1 polymer ?
#
loop_
_entity_poly.entity_id
_entity_poly.type
_entity_poly.pdbx_seq_one_letter_code
_entity_poly.pdbx_strand_id
1 'polypeptide(L)' 'MEPTRKSDLKKARTLQILNVIYDAIEVIVALIAGIIANSSALIGWALDSTIEVVSAATLGWRLHG' A
#
# COMPACT_ATOMS: atom_id res chain seq x y z
N MET A 1 8.27 6.40 33.07
CA MET A 1 8.78 6.40 31.67
C MET A 1 7.89 5.52 30.77
N GLU A 2 6.61 5.56 31.09
CA GLU A 2 5.42 4.90 30.54
C GLU A 2 4.63 5.99 29.78
N PRO A 3 3.57 5.79 28.97
CA PRO A 3 2.98 4.66 28.25
C PRO A 3 2.89 4.91 26.71
N THR A 4 3.57 5.94 26.19
CA THR A 4 3.41 6.51 24.83
C THR A 4 3.88 5.60 23.69
N ARG A 5 4.89 4.76 23.93
CA ARG A 5 5.46 3.88 22.89
C ARG A 5 4.47 2.82 22.38
N LYS A 6 3.47 2.43 23.19
CA LYS A 6 2.43 1.46 22.79
C LYS A 6 1.34 2.09 21.92
N SER A 7 1.04 3.39 22.10
CA SER A 7 0.04 4.09 21.28
C SER A 7 0.54 4.38 19.86
N ASP A 8 1.84 4.67 19.72
CA ASP A 8 2.44 4.96 18.41
C ASP A 8 2.50 3.73 17.50
N LEU A 9 2.76 2.55 18.07
CA LEU A 9 2.76 1.28 17.34
C LEU A 9 1.36 0.90 16.82
N LYS A 10 0.30 1.20 17.58
CA LYS A 10 -1.09 1.02 17.11
C LYS A 10 -1.41 1.94 15.93
N LYS A 11 -0.99 3.21 16.00
CA LYS A 11 -1.16 4.18 14.92
C LYS A 11 -0.38 3.78 13.66
N ALA A 12 0.87 3.37 13.81
CA ALA A 12 1.70 2.90 12.70
C ALA A 12 1.06 1.70 11.98
N ARG A 13 0.49 0.75 12.74
CA ARG A 13 -0.23 -0.40 12.17
C ARG A 13 -1.49 0.01 11.40
N THR A 14 -2.30 0.90 11.96
CA THR A 14 -3.51 1.38 11.26
C THR A 14 -3.16 2.18 10.01
N LEU A 15 -2.14 3.05 10.07
CA LEU A 15 -1.67 3.81 8.91
C LEU A 15 -1.12 2.89 7.82
N GLN A 16 -0.39 1.84 8.19
CA GLN A 16 0.13 0.87 7.24
C GLN A 16 -0.99 0.08 6.53
N ILE A 17 -2.01 -0.35 7.26
CA ILE A 17 -3.18 -1.01 6.66
C ILE A 17 -3.91 -0.06 5.72
N LEU A 18 -4.09 1.20 6.14
CA LEU A 18 -4.70 2.23 5.29
C LEU A 18 -3.88 2.51 4.03
N ASN A 19 -2.55 2.55 4.13
CA ASN A 19 -1.66 2.74 2.98
C ASN A 19 -1.81 1.60 1.99
N VAL A 20 -1.75 0.35 2.46
CA VAL A 20 -1.92 -0.85 1.61
C VAL A 20 -3.28 -0.86 0.90
N ILE A 21 -4.35 -0.43 1.59
CA ILE A 21 -5.68 -0.30 0.97
C ILE A 21 -5.69 0.79 -0.09
N TYR A 22 -5.09 1.95 0.20
CA TYR A 22 -5.02 3.07 -0.74
C TYR A 22 -4.25 2.69 -2.00
N ASP A 23 -3.05 2.13 -1.82
CA ASP A 23 -2.21 1.69 -2.93
C ASP A 23 -2.92 0.60 -3.76
N ALA A 24 -3.66 -0.32 -3.12
CA ALA A 24 -4.44 -1.34 -3.84
C ALA A 24 -5.59 -0.73 -4.68
N ILE A 25 -6.23 0.33 -4.18
CA ILE A 25 -7.25 1.07 -4.95
C ILE A 25 -6.59 1.77 -6.14
N GLU A 26 -5.43 2.39 -5.97
CA GLU A 26 -4.69 3.02 -7.08
C GLU A 26 -4.34 2.02 -8.18
N VAL A 27 -3.86 0.83 -7.81
CA VAL A 27 -3.57 -0.26 -8.75
C VAL A 27 -4.82 -0.63 -9.56
N ILE A 28 -5.96 -0.83 -8.91
CA ILE A 28 -7.22 -1.19 -9.58
C ILE A 28 -7.66 -0.08 -10.54
N VAL A 29 -7.64 1.17 -10.07
CA VAL A 29 -8.05 2.34 -10.86
C VAL A 29 -7.15 2.52 -12.08
N ALA A 30 -5.83 2.41 -11.92
CA ALA A 30 -4.89 2.56 -13.02
C ALA A 30 -4.89 1.39 -14.00
N LEU A 31 -5.14 0.16 -13.55
CA LEU A 31 -5.38 -0.97 -14.45
C LEU A 31 -6.61 -0.73 -15.31
N ILE A 32 -7.74 -0.36 -14.70
CA ILE A 32 -8.99 -0.09 -15.43
C ILE A 32 -8.80 1.08 -16.40
N ALA A 33 -8.24 2.20 -15.92
CA ALA A 33 -7.97 3.37 -16.76
C ALA A 33 -6.95 3.06 -17.87
N GLY A 34 -5.93 2.26 -17.59
CA GLY A 34 -4.91 1.85 -18.55
C GLY A 34 -5.45 0.96 -19.66
N ILE A 35 -6.35 0.03 -19.32
CA ILE A 35 -7.07 -0.80 -20.28
C ILE A 35 -7.99 0.06 -21.15
N ILE A 36 -8.79 0.95 -20.53
CA ILE A 36 -9.71 1.84 -21.26
C ILE A 36 -8.94 2.79 -22.20
N ALA A 37 -7.82 3.34 -21.75
CA ALA A 37 -6.99 4.25 -22.53
C ALA A 37 -6.02 3.52 -23.49
N ASN A 38 -5.98 2.18 -23.46
CA ASN A 38 -5.00 1.35 -24.17
C ASN A 38 -3.55 1.83 -23.98
N SER A 39 -3.21 2.25 -22.74
CA SER A 39 -1.95 2.90 -22.40
C SER A 39 -1.04 1.94 -21.64
N SER A 40 0.03 1.49 -22.30
CA SER A 40 1.08 0.67 -21.69
C SER A 40 1.80 1.38 -20.54
N ALA A 41 1.89 2.71 -20.57
CA ALA A 41 2.47 3.50 -19.48
C ALA A 41 1.62 3.43 -18.19
N LEU A 42 0.29 3.51 -18.31
CA LEU A 42 -0.60 3.42 -17.14
C LEU A 42 -0.61 2.00 -16.56
N ILE A 43 -0.56 0.98 -17.42
CA ILE A 43 -0.45 -0.41 -16.97
C ILE A 43 0.89 -0.65 -16.27
N GLY A 44 1.99 -0.09 -16.80
CA GLY A 44 3.31 -0.14 -16.14
C GLY A 44 3.31 0.56 -14.78
N TRP A 45 2.67 1.71 -14.66
CA TRP A 45 2.49 2.42 -13.39
C TRP A 45 1.67 1.61 -12.38
N ALA A 46 0.58 0.97 -12.80
CA ALA A 46 -0.22 0.09 -11.94
C ALA A 46 0.57 -1.13 -11.44
N LEU A 47 1.43 -1.70 -12.28
CA LEU A 47 2.31 -2.81 -11.89
C LEU A 47 3.35 -2.37 -10.87
N ASP A 48 3.95 -1.19 -11.04
CA ASP A 48 4.92 -0.62 -10.11
C ASP A 48 4.30 -0.35 -8.73
N SER A 49 3.14 0.32 -8.67
CA SER A 49 2.40 0.52 -7.42
C SER A 49 2.03 -0.80 -6.72
N THR A 50 1.80 -1.89 -7.46
CA THR A 50 1.54 -3.21 -6.85
C THR A 50 2.74 -3.70 -6.04
N ILE A 51 3.97 -3.44 -6.49
CA ILE A 51 5.18 -3.82 -5.75
C ILE A 51 5.33 -2.97 -4.48
N GLU A 52 4.97 -1.69 -4.54
CA GLU A 52 4.94 -0.82 -3.37
C GLU A 52 3.94 -1.32 -2.30
N VAL A 53 2.73 -1.72 -2.71
CA VAL A 53 1.72 -2.37 -1.83
C VAL A 53 2.33 -3.59 -1.12
N VAL A 54 2.95 -4.49 -1.88
CA VAL A 54 3.50 -5.75 -1.37
C VAL A 54 4.68 -5.50 -0.44
N SER A 55 5.52 -4.51 -0.73
CA SER A 55 6.62 -4.09 0.14
C SER A 55 6.10 -3.53 1.48
N ALA A 56 5.12 -2.62 1.43
CA ALA A 56 4.49 -2.03 2.61
C ALA A 56 3.78 -3.09 3.46
N ALA A 57 3.09 -4.05 2.83
CA ALA A 57 2.46 -5.18 3.50
C ALA A 57 3.48 -6.13 4.15
N THR A 58 4.58 -6.43 3.44
CA THR A 58 5.66 -7.31 3.94
C THR A 58 6.36 -6.69 5.14
N LEU A 59 6.66 -5.39 5.10
CA LEU A 59 7.24 -4.67 6.23
C LEU A 59 6.31 -4.72 7.45
N GLY A 60 4.99 -4.64 7.22
CA GLY A 60 3.98 -4.74 8.26
C GLY A 60 3.92 -6.12 8.89
N TRP A 61 4.01 -7.19 8.11
CA TRP A 61 4.13 -8.54 8.66
C TRP A 61 5.41 -8.73 9.46
N ARG A 62 6.54 -8.16 9.01
CA ARG A 62 7.84 -8.26 9.70
C ARG A 62 7.93 -7.51 11.03
N LEU A 63 7.11 -6.48 11.21
CA LEU A 63 6.96 -5.74 12.48
C LEU A 63 5.97 -6.40 13.46
N HIS A 64 5.17 -7.38 12.98
CA HIS A 64 4.21 -8.12 13.80
C HIS A 64 4.60 -9.58 14.06
N GLY A 65 5.67 -10.09 13.43
CA GLY A 65 6.35 -11.33 13.79
C GLY A 65 7.48 -11.06 14.77
#